data_AF-A0A9D9MDE3-F1
#
_entry.id   AF-A0A9D9MDE3-F1
#
_cell.length_a   1.000
_cell.length_b   1.000
_cell.length_c   1.000
_cell.angle_alpha   90.00
_cell.angle_beta   90.00
_cell.angle_gamma   90.00
#
_symmetry.space_group_name_H-M   'P 1'
#
loop_
_entity.id
_entity.type
_entity.pdbx_description
1 polymer ?
#
loop_
_entity_poly.entity_id
_entity_poly.type
_entity_poly.pdbx_seq_one_letter_code
_entity_poly.pdbx_strand_id
1 'polypeptide(L)'
;EEPMSICYMKRYIADTEKKAKGAPQFPTPAASTGKKVAIIGAGPAGMAAAYYLALAGHKVTVFESHAKSGGMLRYGIPYYRLPDSVLMDEFGAIEKLGVEVKYNTAIGRDIKAKELEKDFDALLIAAGAQGSSSMRIDGEKNPGIYAGIDVLGKVAEGQKVDLGTKTFIVGGGNTAIDAARTAVRLGSKAIILYRRTRAEMPASDFEIEEALAEGVEIQYLTAPLAAEKTVDGLALKCIKMQLGEPDASGRRSPVPVEGSEFTESCTSIIAAIGQRVLADCFADLGVELTKKGTLAVDPKTFMTTRPGIFAAGDCQSGADIAVRAAAAGRKAAYSINQYLAGEEVTGEPVLFNSSMGALSEVPESLFEGKEKASRITMPVIEMDKRKSSFQEIETGFTSEKARKEAMRCLKCGCEKEKDCKLREYATRYGADAHLFKGERRGYDRDDSHDDIRIETGKCISCGSCVRACAEIKGLNILSFDGRGFKTRMHAPFGHSLVDTKCDGCGECVKVCPTGAIMGKK
;
A
#
# COMPACT_ATOMS: atom_id res chain seq x y z
N GLU A 1 -18.65 -9.74 14.68
CA GLU A 1 -17.67 -10.45 13.82
C GLU A 1 -16.75 -9.43 13.20
N GLU A 2 -15.49 -9.78 12.93
CA GLU A 2 -14.49 -8.84 12.40
C GLU A 2 -13.67 -9.47 11.26
N PRO A 3 -13.08 -8.68 10.34
CA PRO A 3 -12.28 -9.25 9.26
C PRO A 3 -11.02 -9.93 9.78
N MET A 4 -10.51 -10.92 9.03
CA MET A 4 -9.22 -11.55 9.32
C MET A 4 -8.08 -10.53 9.39
N SER A 5 -7.12 -10.79 10.27
CA SER A 5 -5.85 -10.07 10.43
C SER A 5 -4.87 -10.39 9.30
N ILE A 6 -5.23 -10.08 8.05
CA ILE A 6 -4.39 -10.38 6.87
C ILE A 6 -2.98 -9.80 7.02
N CYS A 7 -2.85 -8.57 7.54
CA CYS A 7 -1.56 -7.93 7.76
C CYS A 7 -0.69 -8.70 8.77
N TYR A 8 -1.25 -9.11 9.90
CA TYR A 8 -0.52 -9.86 10.92
C TYR A 8 -0.22 -11.30 10.50
N MET A 9 -1.08 -11.92 9.70
CA MET A 9 -0.79 -13.21 9.07
C MET A 9 0.37 -13.10 8.07
N LYS A 10 0.41 -12.04 7.25
CA LYS A 10 1.54 -11.76 6.36
C LYS A 10 2.84 -11.57 7.15
N ARG A 11 2.80 -10.78 8.23
CA ARG A 11 3.95 -10.59 9.13
C ARG A 11 4.42 -11.91 9.73
N TYR A 12 3.51 -12.70 10.31
CA TYR A 12 3.85 -14.00 10.89
C TYR A 12 4.54 -14.93 9.89
N ILE A 13 4.05 -14.99 8.64
CA ILE A 13 4.65 -15.80 7.58
C ILE A 13 6.06 -15.30 7.25
N ALA A 14 6.24 -13.98 7.06
CA ALA A 14 7.54 -13.38 6.77
C ALA A 14 8.55 -13.61 7.90
N ASP A 15 8.15 -13.38 9.15
CA ASP A 15 8.99 -13.59 10.33
C ASP A 15 9.37 -15.07 10.50
N THR A 16 8.46 -15.99 10.19
CA THR A 16 8.70 -17.44 10.25
C THR A 16 9.66 -17.89 9.16
N GLU A 17 9.47 -17.43 7.92
CA GLU A 17 10.38 -17.73 6.81
C GLU A 17 11.78 -17.22 7.11
N LYS A 18 11.90 -15.99 7.61
CA LYS A 18 13.18 -15.40 8.01
C LYS A 18 13.88 -16.24 9.08
N LYS A 19 13.16 -16.67 10.12
CA LYS A 19 13.71 -17.55 11.17
C LYS A 19 14.18 -18.91 10.61
N ALA A 20 13.48 -19.44 9.61
CA ALA A 20 13.81 -20.73 9.03
C ALA A 20 14.95 -20.68 7.99
N LYS A 21 15.02 -19.61 7.18
CA LYS A 21 15.93 -19.50 6.03
C LYS A 21 17.07 -18.50 6.22
N GLY A 22 17.01 -17.65 7.24
CA GLY A 22 17.99 -16.60 7.54
C GLY A 22 17.91 -15.36 6.65
N ALA A 23 17.57 -15.51 5.36
CA ALA A 23 17.44 -14.40 4.42
C ALA A 23 16.37 -14.66 3.33
N PRO A 24 15.83 -13.60 2.70
CA PRO A 24 14.99 -13.73 1.51
C PRO A 24 15.73 -14.45 0.37
N GLN A 25 15.03 -15.34 -0.34
CA GLN A 25 15.53 -16.00 -1.55
C GLN A 25 14.99 -15.29 -2.78
N PHE A 26 15.88 -14.96 -3.73
CA PHE A 26 15.50 -14.31 -4.97
C PHE A 26 15.54 -15.25 -6.17
N PRO A 27 14.70 -15.00 -7.18
CA PRO A 27 14.84 -15.67 -8.46
C PRO A 27 16.16 -15.28 -9.13
N THR A 28 16.68 -16.16 -9.97
CA THR A 28 17.86 -15.87 -10.79
C THR A 28 17.54 -14.75 -11.78
N PRO A 29 18.34 -13.67 -11.84
CA PRO A 29 18.21 -12.64 -12.88
C PRO A 29 18.28 -13.22 -14.30
N ALA A 30 17.63 -12.54 -15.25
CA ALA A 30 17.81 -12.78 -16.67
C ALA A 30 19.25 -12.46 -17.11
N ALA A 31 19.61 -12.89 -18.32
CA ALA A 31 20.90 -12.55 -18.91
C ALA A 31 21.10 -11.04 -18.98
N SER A 32 22.35 -10.59 -18.82
CA SER A 32 22.69 -9.17 -18.88
C SER A 32 22.22 -8.54 -20.19
N THR A 33 21.51 -7.42 -20.09
CA THR A 33 21.07 -6.63 -21.24
C THR A 33 22.14 -5.64 -21.71
N GLY A 34 23.19 -5.42 -20.92
CA GLY A 34 24.19 -4.37 -21.12
C GLY A 34 23.69 -2.95 -20.82
N LYS A 35 22.42 -2.77 -20.46
CA LYS A 35 21.80 -1.47 -20.17
C LYS A 35 21.99 -1.07 -18.71
N LYS A 36 22.09 0.24 -18.47
CA LYS A 36 22.32 0.86 -17.17
C LYS A 36 21.17 1.76 -16.78
N VAL A 37 20.69 1.64 -15.53
CA VAL A 37 19.61 2.48 -14.99
C VAL A 37 20.07 3.17 -13.71
N ALA A 38 19.86 4.50 -13.66
CA ALA A 38 20.03 5.28 -12.44
C ALA A 38 18.67 5.44 -11.73
N ILE A 39 18.64 5.17 -10.43
CA ILE A 39 17.46 5.38 -9.60
C ILE A 39 17.80 6.40 -8.51
N ILE A 40 16.98 7.44 -8.37
CA ILE A 40 17.20 8.50 -7.39
C ILE A 40 16.27 8.29 -6.20
N GLY A 41 16.84 7.86 -5.08
CA GLY A 41 16.15 7.55 -3.82
C GLY A 41 16.02 6.05 -3.57
N ALA A 42 16.52 5.60 -2.42
CA ALA A 42 16.44 4.20 -1.96
C ALA A 42 15.21 3.95 -1.07
N GLY A 43 14.09 4.63 -1.35
CA GLY A 43 12.80 4.37 -0.71
C GLY A 43 12.06 3.16 -1.31
N PRO A 44 10.81 2.87 -0.88
CA PRO A 44 10.05 1.72 -1.36
C PRO A 44 9.88 1.67 -2.89
N ALA A 45 9.64 2.83 -3.52
CA ALA A 45 9.49 2.92 -4.97
C ALA A 45 10.81 2.60 -5.70
N GLY A 46 11.92 3.24 -5.27
CA GLY A 46 13.22 3.06 -5.90
C GLY A 46 13.75 1.64 -5.74
N MET A 47 13.66 1.08 -4.54
CA MET A 47 14.13 -0.28 -4.27
C MET A 47 13.26 -1.35 -4.94
N ALA A 48 11.94 -1.16 -5.00
CA ALA A 48 11.08 -2.06 -5.78
C ALA A 48 11.44 -2.02 -7.27
N ALA A 49 11.64 -0.82 -7.84
CA ALA A 49 12.08 -0.70 -9.23
C ALA A 49 13.44 -1.35 -9.46
N ALA A 50 14.40 -1.13 -8.55
CA ALA A 50 15.74 -1.70 -8.62
C ALA A 50 15.69 -3.23 -8.65
N TYR A 51 14.86 -3.83 -7.79
CA TYR A 51 14.62 -5.27 -7.77
C TYR A 51 14.14 -5.81 -9.12
N TYR A 52 13.08 -5.23 -9.70
CA TYR A 52 12.52 -5.73 -10.96
C TYR A 52 13.46 -5.47 -12.16
N LEU A 53 14.18 -4.35 -12.18
CA LEU A 53 15.15 -4.04 -13.24
C LEU A 53 16.38 -4.95 -13.18
N ALA A 54 16.89 -5.23 -11.97
CA ALA A 54 17.98 -6.18 -11.78
C ALA A 54 17.57 -7.59 -12.22
N LEU A 55 16.35 -8.04 -11.89
CA LEU A 55 15.83 -9.32 -12.38
C LEU A 55 15.68 -9.38 -13.90
N ALA A 56 15.41 -8.25 -14.55
CA ALA A 56 15.37 -8.15 -16.01
C ALA A 56 16.76 -8.12 -16.67
N GLY A 57 17.86 -8.17 -15.89
CA GLY A 57 19.23 -8.23 -16.40
C GLY A 57 19.89 -6.86 -16.60
N HIS A 58 19.29 -5.77 -16.15
CA HIS A 58 19.87 -4.43 -16.24
C HIS A 58 20.85 -4.16 -15.09
N LYS A 59 21.88 -3.37 -15.34
CA LYS A 59 22.77 -2.85 -14.29
C LYS A 59 22.12 -1.65 -13.61
N VAL A 60 21.81 -1.76 -12.33
CA VAL A 60 21.12 -0.70 -11.57
C VAL A 60 22.06 -0.04 -10.56
N THR A 61 22.07 1.30 -10.56
CA THR A 61 22.70 2.10 -9.51
C THR A 61 21.66 3.01 -8.86
N VAL A 62 21.50 2.89 -7.55
CA VAL A 62 20.61 3.74 -6.74
C VAL A 62 21.44 4.83 -6.06
N PHE A 63 21.00 6.07 -6.12
CA PHE A 63 21.60 7.21 -5.44
C PHE A 63 20.75 7.59 -4.23
N GLU A 64 21.32 7.52 -3.03
CA GLU A 64 20.62 7.77 -1.77
C GLU A 64 21.32 8.88 -0.98
N SER A 65 20.56 9.90 -0.60
CA SER A 65 21.03 11.04 0.18
C SER A 65 21.47 10.70 1.60
N HIS A 66 20.86 9.68 2.23
CA HIS A 66 21.18 9.25 3.57
C HIS A 66 22.22 8.12 3.60
N ALA A 67 22.66 7.76 4.82
CA ALA A 67 23.61 6.70 5.06
C ALA A 67 23.03 5.28 4.93
N LYS A 68 21.69 5.12 4.89
CA LYS A 68 21.00 3.83 4.79
C LYS A 68 19.79 3.93 3.87
N SER A 69 19.44 2.81 3.24
CA SER A 69 18.26 2.68 2.38
C SER A 69 16.96 2.62 3.19
N GLY A 70 15.85 2.97 2.56
CA GLY A 70 14.50 2.79 3.10
C GLY A 70 13.62 4.03 3.06
N GLY A 71 14.20 5.21 2.85
CA GLY A 71 13.46 6.46 2.78
C GLY A 71 12.53 6.65 3.99
N MET A 72 11.28 7.07 3.76
CA MET A 72 10.30 7.30 4.83
C MET A 72 9.97 6.07 5.67
N LEU A 73 10.22 4.84 5.20
CA LEU A 73 10.08 3.66 6.07
C LEU A 73 11.10 3.67 7.22
N ARG A 74 12.30 4.20 6.99
CA ARG A 74 13.35 4.30 8.02
C ARG A 74 13.30 5.65 8.74
N TYR A 75 13.19 6.72 7.98
CA TYR A 75 13.35 8.09 8.48
C TYR A 75 12.03 8.77 8.87
N GLY A 76 10.88 8.17 8.55
CA GLY A 76 9.57 8.70 8.87
C GLY A 76 8.79 7.84 9.86
N ILE A 77 8.83 6.52 9.70
CA ILE A 77 8.12 5.58 10.59
C ILE A 77 9.00 5.24 11.80
N PRO A 78 8.53 5.45 13.04
CA PRO A 78 9.30 5.11 14.23
C PRO A 78 9.68 3.63 14.32
N TYR A 79 10.88 3.36 14.82
CA TYR A 79 11.43 2.00 14.88
C TYR A 79 10.72 1.06 15.85
N TYR A 80 9.93 1.59 16.81
CA TYR A 80 9.03 0.79 17.63
C TYR A 80 7.83 0.21 16.85
N ARG A 81 7.57 0.70 15.63
CA ARG A 81 6.57 0.15 14.68
C ARG A 81 7.23 -0.65 13.57
N LEU A 82 8.40 -0.20 13.10
CA LEU A 82 9.11 -0.79 11.98
C LEU A 82 10.61 -0.88 12.28
N PRO A 83 11.09 -2.02 12.81
CA PRO A 83 12.48 -2.14 13.26
C PRO A 83 13.50 -1.96 12.13
N ASP A 84 14.63 -1.31 12.45
CA ASP A 84 15.74 -1.04 11.53
C ASP A 84 16.28 -2.33 10.87
N SER A 85 16.32 -3.42 11.65
CA SER A 85 16.78 -4.74 11.21
C SER A 85 15.92 -5.34 10.12
N VAL A 86 14.59 -5.18 10.18
CA VAL A 86 13.68 -5.65 9.13
C VAL A 86 13.98 -4.93 7.82
N LEU A 87 14.18 -3.61 7.87
CA LEU A 87 14.52 -2.82 6.69
C LEU A 87 15.90 -3.17 6.13
N MET A 88 16.89 -3.43 7.00
CA MET A 88 18.21 -3.89 6.57
C MET A 88 18.14 -5.23 5.85
N ASP A 89 17.32 -6.17 6.34
CA ASP A 89 17.18 -7.47 5.70
C ASP A 89 16.48 -7.38 4.35
N GLU A 90 15.36 -6.65 4.26
CA GLU A 90 14.60 -6.51 3.01
C GLU A 90 15.40 -5.75 1.93
N PHE A 91 16.00 -4.59 2.27
CA PHE A 91 16.73 -3.80 1.29
C PHE A 91 18.13 -4.35 1.01
N GLY A 92 18.83 -4.87 2.02
CA GLY A 92 20.13 -5.52 1.83
C GLY A 92 20.03 -6.79 0.98
N ALA A 93 18.87 -7.44 0.97
CA ALA A 93 18.60 -8.54 0.07
C ALA A 93 18.54 -8.07 -1.41
N ILE A 94 17.98 -6.89 -1.68
CA ILE A 94 18.00 -6.29 -3.04
C ILE A 94 19.43 -5.92 -3.47
N GLU A 95 20.28 -5.43 -2.55
CA GLU A 95 21.70 -5.19 -2.85
C GLU A 95 22.44 -6.48 -3.24
N LYS A 96 22.14 -7.60 -2.54
CA LYS A 96 22.69 -8.92 -2.88
C LYS A 96 22.28 -9.43 -4.27
N LEU A 97 21.23 -8.86 -4.88
CA LEU A 97 20.84 -9.15 -6.27
C LEU A 97 21.78 -8.50 -7.30
N GLY A 98 22.75 -7.68 -6.86
CA GLY A 98 23.69 -6.96 -7.73
C GLY A 98 23.31 -5.50 -7.97
N VAL A 99 22.35 -4.96 -7.22
CA VAL A 99 22.01 -3.53 -7.22
C VAL A 99 23.08 -2.76 -6.45
N GLU A 100 23.71 -1.77 -7.09
CA GLU A 100 24.65 -0.87 -6.43
C GLU A 100 23.89 0.28 -5.77
N VAL A 101 24.18 0.59 -4.50
CA VAL A 101 23.61 1.76 -3.81
C VAL A 101 24.72 2.70 -3.39
N LYS A 102 24.68 3.92 -3.92
CA LYS A 102 25.57 5.04 -3.57
C LYS A 102 24.92 5.87 -2.47
N TYR A 103 25.24 5.52 -1.23
CA TYR A 103 24.82 6.24 -0.04
C TYR A 103 25.49 7.61 0.10
N ASN A 104 24.92 8.48 0.94
CA ASN A 104 25.40 9.85 1.19
C ASN A 104 25.60 10.68 -0.10
N THR A 105 24.78 10.44 -1.12
CA THR A 105 24.86 11.10 -2.41
C THR A 105 23.53 11.76 -2.74
N ALA A 106 23.39 13.05 -2.43
CA ALA A 106 22.18 13.82 -2.70
C ALA A 106 22.20 14.42 -4.11
N ILE A 107 21.27 14.00 -4.96
CA ILE A 107 21.06 14.60 -6.28
C ILE A 107 20.51 16.02 -6.14
N GLY A 108 21.04 16.95 -6.93
CA GLY A 108 20.76 18.39 -6.87
C GLY A 108 21.68 19.17 -5.93
N ARG A 109 22.38 18.51 -5.01
CA ARG A 109 23.38 19.11 -4.12
C ARG A 109 24.80 18.62 -4.42
N ASP A 110 24.99 17.32 -4.39
CA ASP A 110 26.30 16.68 -4.51
C ASP A 110 26.62 16.34 -5.98
N ILE A 111 25.59 15.95 -6.75
CA ILE A 111 25.66 15.67 -8.20
C ILE A 111 24.42 16.29 -8.87
N LYS A 112 24.60 16.93 -10.03
CA LYS A 112 23.49 17.42 -10.84
C LYS A 112 22.72 16.28 -11.47
N ALA A 113 21.39 16.31 -11.46
CA ALA A 113 20.59 15.20 -11.98
C ALA A 113 20.87 14.94 -13.47
N LYS A 114 21.11 16.01 -14.25
CA LYS A 114 21.45 15.93 -15.68
C LYS A 114 22.77 15.20 -15.96
N GLU A 115 23.70 15.17 -15.01
CA GLU A 115 24.98 14.48 -15.21
C GLU A 115 24.79 12.95 -15.31
N LEU A 116 23.73 12.42 -14.70
CA LEU A 116 23.40 11.00 -14.77
C LEU A 116 23.02 10.57 -16.20
N GLU A 117 22.52 11.47 -17.06
CA GLU A 117 22.18 11.15 -18.46
C GLU A 117 23.43 10.74 -19.29
N LYS A 118 24.65 11.02 -18.81
CA LYS A 118 25.90 10.66 -19.52
C LYS A 118 26.27 9.18 -19.38
N ASP A 119 25.94 8.59 -18.23
CA ASP A 119 26.44 7.26 -17.83
C ASP A 119 25.35 6.18 -17.82
N PHE A 120 24.08 6.58 -17.92
CA PHE A 120 22.91 5.72 -17.78
C PHE A 120 21.96 5.85 -18.97
N ASP A 121 21.38 4.72 -19.39
CA ASP A 121 20.45 4.64 -20.52
C ASP A 121 19.02 5.10 -20.15
N ALA A 122 18.67 5.03 -18.86
CA ALA A 122 17.38 5.50 -18.33
C ALA A 122 17.52 5.96 -16.86
N LEU A 123 16.63 6.87 -16.46
CA LEU A 123 16.57 7.42 -15.11
C LEU A 123 15.19 7.19 -14.49
N LEU A 124 15.16 6.83 -13.21
CA LEU A 124 13.95 6.82 -12.39
C LEU A 124 14.11 7.78 -11.20
N ILE A 125 13.23 8.78 -11.12
CA ILE A 125 13.12 9.65 -9.95
C ILE A 125 12.17 9.00 -8.95
N ALA A 126 12.67 8.59 -7.79
CA ALA A 126 11.92 7.94 -6.72
C ALA A 126 12.18 8.60 -5.35
N ALA A 127 12.43 9.91 -5.36
CA ALA A 127 12.91 10.67 -4.19
C ALA A 127 11.85 10.88 -3.09
N GLY A 128 10.58 10.59 -3.37
CA GLY A 128 9.47 10.79 -2.45
C GLY A 128 9.12 12.27 -2.20
N ALA A 129 8.36 12.51 -1.13
CA ALA A 129 7.95 13.85 -0.68
C ALA A 129 8.68 14.21 0.63
N GLN A 130 9.96 14.57 0.54
CA GLN A 130 10.82 14.78 1.72
C GLN A 130 10.77 16.20 2.29
N GLY A 131 10.12 17.15 1.62
CA GLY A 131 9.95 18.51 2.16
C GLY A 131 8.77 18.56 3.14
N SER A 132 8.83 19.48 4.09
CA SER A 132 7.69 19.82 4.95
C SER A 132 6.87 20.98 4.38
N SER A 133 5.57 20.96 4.67
CA SER A 133 4.67 22.08 4.39
C SER A 133 4.73 23.12 5.50
N SER A 134 4.67 24.40 5.14
CA SER A 134 4.69 25.53 6.09
C SER A 134 3.31 25.77 6.70
N MET A 135 3.30 26.08 8.01
CA MET A 135 2.11 26.44 8.79
C MET A 135 1.57 27.80 8.37
N ARG A 136 2.44 28.67 7.81
CA ARG A 136 2.11 30.02 7.36
C ARG A 136 1.61 30.89 8.50
N ILE A 137 2.29 30.78 9.64
CA ILE A 137 2.05 31.60 10.83
C ILE A 137 3.23 32.51 11.08
N ASP A 138 2.97 33.63 11.75
CA ASP A 138 4.04 34.52 12.19
C ASP A 138 4.92 33.81 13.23
N GLY A 139 6.24 33.96 13.10
CA GLY A 139 7.20 33.33 13.98
C GLY A 139 7.45 31.83 13.75
N GLU A 140 6.96 31.24 12.65
CA GLU A 140 7.21 29.82 12.29
C GLU A 140 8.70 29.43 12.25
N LYS A 141 9.60 30.39 12.01
CA LYS A 141 11.06 30.17 11.95
C LYS A 141 11.76 30.30 13.31
N ASN A 142 11.02 30.51 14.40
CA ASN A 142 11.61 30.63 15.73
C ASN A 142 12.30 29.32 16.15
N PRO A 143 13.45 29.38 16.85
CA PRO A 143 14.06 28.20 17.47
C PRO A 143 13.07 27.48 18.40
N GLY A 144 13.04 26.15 18.36
CA GLY A 144 12.06 25.33 19.08
C GLY A 144 10.86 24.92 18.23
N ILE A 145 10.76 25.41 16.99
CA ILE A 145 9.77 24.94 16.01
C ILE A 145 10.47 24.01 15.01
N TYR A 146 9.91 22.82 14.83
CA TYR A 146 10.48 21.76 14.00
C TYR A 146 9.46 21.25 12.98
N ALA A 147 9.94 20.76 11.84
CA ALA A 147 9.11 19.90 11.00
C ALA A 147 9.03 18.48 11.60
N GLY A 148 7.86 17.85 11.52
CA GLY A 148 7.66 16.50 12.06
C GLY A 148 8.61 15.46 11.47
N ILE A 149 8.82 15.52 10.15
CA ILE A 149 9.74 14.62 9.46
C ILE A 149 11.20 14.81 9.89
N ASP A 150 11.61 16.02 10.26
CA ASP A 150 12.98 16.29 10.71
C ASP A 150 13.21 15.72 12.11
N VAL A 151 12.23 15.85 13.00
CA VAL A 151 12.29 15.26 14.35
C VAL A 151 12.35 13.73 14.26
N LEU A 152 11.44 13.13 13.49
CA LEU A 152 11.37 11.69 13.30
C LEU A 152 12.66 11.16 12.65
N GLY A 153 13.18 11.84 11.63
CA GLY A 153 14.43 11.50 10.96
C GLY A 153 15.62 11.54 11.90
N LYS A 154 15.77 12.62 12.69
CA LYS A 154 16.84 12.73 13.70
C LYS A 154 16.79 11.61 14.73
N VAL A 155 15.59 11.27 15.22
CA VAL A 155 15.41 10.17 16.18
C VAL A 155 15.75 8.82 15.54
N ALA A 156 15.35 8.59 14.29
CA ALA A 156 15.69 7.38 13.54
C ALA A 156 17.20 7.23 13.30
N GLU A 157 17.91 8.35 13.17
CA GLU A 157 19.38 8.39 13.05
C GLU A 157 20.10 8.26 14.41
N GLY A 158 19.36 8.12 15.51
CA GLY A 158 19.93 8.03 16.86
C GLY A 158 20.44 9.36 17.41
N GLN A 159 20.07 10.49 16.78
CA GLN A 159 20.42 11.82 17.30
C GLN A 159 19.58 12.15 18.53
N LYS A 160 20.20 12.82 19.51
CA LYS A 160 19.49 13.32 20.69
C LYS A 160 18.62 14.52 20.28
N VAL A 161 17.31 14.39 20.48
CA VAL A 161 16.34 15.48 20.31
C VAL A 161 15.79 15.85 21.67
N ASP A 162 15.92 17.12 22.04
CA ASP A 162 15.32 17.69 23.26
C ASP A 162 14.12 18.54 22.87
N LEU A 163 12.93 18.11 23.31
CA LEU A 163 11.66 18.80 23.06
C LEU A 163 11.19 19.60 24.28
N GLY A 164 11.90 19.51 25.41
CA GLY A 164 11.50 20.07 26.69
C GLY A 164 10.23 19.43 27.27
N THR A 165 9.55 20.16 28.15
CA THR A 165 8.48 19.62 29.00
C THR A 165 7.10 19.58 28.35
N LYS A 166 6.80 20.46 27.38
CA LYS A 166 5.48 20.54 26.73
C LYS A 166 5.63 20.85 25.24
N THR A 167 5.20 19.91 24.40
CA THR A 167 5.29 19.99 22.94
C THR A 167 3.91 20.06 22.31
N PHE A 168 3.68 21.05 21.45
CA PHE A 168 2.52 21.08 20.56
C PHE A 168 2.83 20.41 19.23
N ILE A 169 1.94 19.54 18.75
CA ILE A 169 2.03 18.89 17.45
C ILE A 169 0.89 19.40 16.59
N VAL A 170 1.20 20.17 15.54
CA VAL A 170 0.19 20.74 14.65
C VAL A 170 -0.07 19.77 13.50
N GLY A 171 -1.24 19.14 13.46
CA GLY A 171 -1.58 18.17 12.42
C GLY A 171 -2.58 17.11 12.88
N GLY A 172 -2.95 16.19 11.99
CA GLY A 172 -3.85 15.09 12.33
C GLY A 172 -3.66 13.80 11.52
N GLY A 173 -2.59 13.71 10.73
CA GLY A 173 -2.23 12.48 10.02
C GLY A 173 -1.29 11.59 10.83
N ASN A 174 -0.89 10.45 10.25
CA ASN A 174 0.01 9.50 10.92
C ASN A 174 1.33 10.15 11.36
N THR A 175 1.89 11.09 10.58
CA THR A 175 3.08 11.86 10.99
C THR A 175 2.87 12.62 12.30
N ALA A 176 1.67 13.18 12.53
CA ALA A 176 1.36 13.87 13.77
C ALA A 176 1.24 12.89 14.95
N ILE A 177 0.65 11.72 14.73
CA ILE A 177 0.57 10.66 15.73
C ILE A 177 1.97 10.14 16.09
N ASP A 178 2.78 9.81 15.09
CA ASP A 178 4.15 9.31 15.29
C ASP A 178 5.02 10.36 16.00
N ALA A 179 4.91 11.64 15.62
CA ALA A 179 5.61 12.72 16.29
C ALA A 179 5.18 12.88 17.76
N ALA A 180 3.87 12.81 18.04
CA ALA A 180 3.35 12.93 19.40
C ALA A 180 3.79 11.76 20.29
N ARG A 181 3.69 10.53 19.79
CA ARG A 181 4.14 9.31 20.49
C ARG A 181 5.66 9.29 20.70
N THR A 182 6.42 9.84 19.75
CA THR A 182 7.86 10.06 19.90
C THR A 182 8.15 11.11 20.97
N ALA A 183 7.40 12.22 21.00
CA ALA A 183 7.55 13.25 22.03
C ALA A 183 7.31 12.71 23.45
N VAL A 184 6.31 11.84 23.64
CA VAL A 184 6.09 11.13 24.92
C VAL A 184 7.32 10.32 25.32
N ARG A 185 7.92 9.56 24.39
CA ARG A 185 9.14 8.77 24.64
C ARG A 185 10.38 9.60 24.94
N LEU A 186 10.40 10.82 24.43
CA LEU A 186 11.43 11.82 24.75
C LEU A 186 11.15 12.56 26.07
N GLY A 187 10.10 12.20 26.81
CA GLY A 187 9.78 12.77 28.12
C GLY A 187 8.98 14.07 28.07
N SER A 188 8.41 14.43 26.91
CA SER A 188 7.63 15.66 26.75
C SER A 188 6.13 15.38 26.84
N LYS A 189 5.38 16.28 27.48
CA LYS A 189 3.91 16.28 27.39
C LYS A 189 3.49 16.65 25.96
N ALA A 190 2.91 15.70 25.25
CA ALA A 190 2.51 15.86 23.85
C ALA A 190 1.04 16.25 23.71
N ILE A 191 0.76 17.36 23.02
CA ILE A 191 -0.59 17.83 22.73
C ILE A 191 -0.74 18.06 21.22
N ILE A 192 -1.62 17.30 20.58
CA ILE A 192 -1.95 17.46 19.16
C ILE A 192 -2.98 18.59 19.01
N LEU A 193 -2.67 19.57 18.17
CA LEU A 193 -3.59 20.61 17.75
C LEU A 193 -4.15 20.25 16.38
N TYR A 194 -5.45 19.95 16.33
CA TYR A 194 -6.12 19.57 15.10
C TYR A 194 -7.27 20.51 14.78
N ARG A 195 -7.23 21.13 13.60
CA ARG A 195 -8.20 22.14 13.17
C ARG A 195 -9.61 21.61 12.87
N ARG A 196 -9.83 20.29 12.91
CA ARG A 196 -11.14 19.64 12.68
C ARG A 196 -11.46 18.71 13.86
N THR A 197 -12.47 17.84 13.71
CA THR A 197 -12.86 16.90 14.76
C THR A 197 -12.27 15.52 14.53
N ARG A 198 -12.47 14.61 15.49
CA ARG A 198 -12.03 13.21 15.41
C ARG A 198 -12.47 12.50 14.11
N ALA A 199 -13.65 12.83 13.59
CA ALA A 199 -14.23 12.18 12.41
C ALA A 199 -13.49 12.55 11.10
N GLU A 200 -12.88 13.74 11.02
CA GLU A 200 -12.14 14.17 9.82
C GLU A 200 -10.63 13.85 9.88
N MET A 201 -10.17 13.33 11.03
CA MET A 201 -8.76 13.07 11.29
C MET A 201 -8.25 11.95 10.36
N PRO A 202 -7.24 12.22 9.51
CA PRO A 202 -6.79 11.24 8.52
C PRO A 202 -5.93 10.11 9.09
N ALA A 203 -5.45 10.21 10.34
CA ALA A 203 -4.72 9.13 10.99
C ALA A 203 -5.63 7.91 11.23
N SER A 204 -5.03 6.72 11.28
CA SER A 204 -5.79 5.49 11.54
C SER A 204 -6.37 5.47 12.95
N ASP A 205 -7.60 4.95 13.09
CA ASP A 205 -8.32 4.94 14.36
C ASP A 205 -7.54 4.24 15.48
N PHE A 206 -6.94 3.08 15.18
CA PHE A 206 -6.16 2.35 16.16
C PHE A 206 -4.90 3.11 16.60
N GLU A 207 -4.26 3.88 15.71
CA GLU A 207 -3.07 4.67 16.07
C GLU A 207 -3.44 5.85 16.95
N ILE A 208 -4.61 6.45 16.73
CA ILE A 208 -5.15 7.51 17.58
C ILE A 208 -5.42 6.97 18.98
N GLU A 209 -6.07 5.80 19.08
CA GLU A 209 -6.34 5.15 20.36
C GLU A 209 -5.07 4.78 21.12
N GLU A 210 -4.05 4.26 20.43
CA GLU A 210 -2.74 3.99 21.03
C GLU A 210 -2.06 5.27 21.54
N ALA A 211 -2.12 6.37 20.78
CA ALA A 211 -1.55 7.64 21.21
C ALA A 211 -2.24 8.17 22.48
N LEU A 212 -3.57 8.12 22.53
CA LEU A 212 -4.35 8.51 23.72
C LEU A 212 -3.99 7.63 24.93
N ALA A 213 -3.87 6.31 24.73
CA ALA A 213 -3.46 5.38 25.79
C ALA A 213 -2.03 5.65 26.30
N GLU A 214 -1.16 6.14 25.42
CA GLU A 214 0.20 6.59 25.78
C GLU A 214 0.22 7.95 26.51
N GLY A 215 -0.91 8.64 26.61
CA GLY A 215 -1.05 9.93 27.31
C GLY A 215 -0.92 11.16 26.43
N VAL A 216 -1.00 10.99 25.10
CA VAL A 216 -1.11 12.13 24.17
C VAL A 216 -2.48 12.78 24.35
N GLU A 217 -2.50 14.11 24.47
CA GLU A 217 -3.75 14.87 24.46
C GLU A 217 -4.06 15.36 23.04
N ILE A 218 -5.34 15.45 22.67
CA ILE A 218 -5.75 16.00 21.37
C ILE A 218 -6.73 17.15 21.61
N GLN A 219 -6.35 18.34 21.16
CA GLN A 219 -7.23 19.50 21.09
C GLN A 219 -7.82 19.60 19.68
N TYR A 220 -9.07 19.18 19.55
CA TYR A 220 -9.86 19.36 18.34
C TYR A 220 -10.27 20.82 18.16
N LEU A 221 -10.60 21.15 16.91
CA LEU A 221 -11.06 22.48 16.52
C LEU A 221 -10.12 23.59 17.00
N THR A 222 -8.81 23.36 16.91
CA THR A 222 -7.78 24.34 17.27
C THR A 222 -6.80 24.50 16.11
N ALA A 223 -6.49 25.75 15.75
CA ALA A 223 -5.48 26.09 14.75
C ALA A 223 -4.50 27.14 15.28
N PRO A 224 -3.19 27.04 14.99
CA PRO A 224 -2.21 28.06 15.37
C PRO A 224 -2.35 29.32 14.50
N LEU A 225 -2.05 30.47 15.07
CA LEU A 225 -2.03 31.79 14.42
C LEU A 225 -0.64 32.43 14.38
N ALA A 226 0.10 32.34 15.49
CA ALA A 226 1.43 32.91 15.62
C ALA A 226 2.20 32.20 16.73
N ALA A 227 3.53 32.15 16.63
CA ALA A 227 4.41 31.64 17.65
C ALA A 227 5.44 32.69 18.05
N GLU A 228 5.49 33.05 19.32
CA GLU A 228 6.41 34.07 19.85
C GLU A 228 7.43 33.45 20.78
N LYS A 229 8.67 33.96 20.74
CA LYS A 229 9.73 33.51 21.66
C LYS A 229 9.51 34.12 23.04
N THR A 230 9.61 33.29 24.07
CA THR A 230 9.59 33.72 25.48
C THR A 230 10.93 33.41 26.15
N VAL A 231 11.07 33.78 27.43
CA VAL A 231 12.28 33.47 28.22
C VAL A 231 12.45 31.96 28.40
N ASP A 232 11.34 31.24 28.61
CA ASP A 232 11.32 29.81 28.97
C ASP A 232 10.92 28.89 27.80
N GLY A 233 10.75 29.42 26.58
CA GLY A 233 10.36 28.64 25.40
C GLY A 233 9.60 29.46 24.35
N LEU A 234 8.38 29.01 24.05
CA LEU A 234 7.49 29.58 23.03
C LEU A 234 6.10 29.84 23.60
N ALA A 235 5.46 30.90 23.13
CA ALA A 235 4.04 31.17 23.32
C ALA A 235 3.33 30.96 21.98
N LEU A 236 2.43 29.97 21.91
CA LEU A 236 1.66 29.67 20.71
C LEU A 236 0.28 30.31 20.83
N LYS A 237 0.01 31.30 19.99
CA LYS A 237 -1.33 31.87 19.82
C LYS A 237 -2.15 30.96 18.92
N CYS A 238 -3.32 30.58 19.37
CA CYS A 238 -4.26 29.69 18.71
C CYS A 238 -5.65 30.36 18.59
N ILE A 239 -6.49 29.77 17.75
CA ILE A 239 -7.91 30.14 17.60
C ILE A 239 -8.77 28.87 17.57
N LYS A 240 -10.00 28.97 18.09
CA LYS A 240 -10.97 27.88 17.94
C LYS A 240 -11.57 27.88 16.53
N MET A 241 -11.88 26.68 16.07
CA MET A 241 -12.48 26.42 14.77
C MET A 241 -13.90 25.88 14.96
N GLN A 242 -14.71 25.98 13.91
CA GLN A 242 -15.96 25.26 13.77
C GLN A 242 -16.00 24.56 12.40
N LEU A 243 -16.81 23.51 12.28
CA LEU A 243 -16.96 22.82 10.99
C LEU A 243 -17.94 23.58 10.10
N GLY A 244 -17.49 23.98 8.92
CA GLY A 244 -18.31 24.48 7.82
C GLY A 244 -18.70 23.37 6.84
N GLU A 245 -18.86 23.74 5.57
CA GLU A 245 -19.24 22.83 4.49
C GLU A 245 -18.10 21.86 4.10
N PRO A 246 -18.42 20.66 3.60
CA PRO A 246 -17.44 19.73 3.04
C PRO A 246 -16.53 20.37 1.98
N ASP A 247 -15.22 20.13 2.09
CA ASP A 247 -14.21 20.50 1.11
C ASP A 247 -14.17 19.51 -0.07
N ALA A 248 -13.29 19.75 -1.05
CA ALA A 248 -13.11 18.88 -2.22
C ALA A 248 -12.66 17.44 -1.88
N SER A 249 -12.19 17.18 -0.65
CA SER A 249 -11.89 15.83 -0.15
C SER A 249 -13.07 15.17 0.57
N GLY A 250 -14.22 15.85 0.62
CA GLY A 250 -15.43 15.41 1.33
C GLY A 250 -15.41 15.71 2.83
N ARG A 251 -14.33 16.31 3.36
CA ARG A 251 -14.18 16.60 4.80
C ARG A 251 -14.66 18.00 5.10
N ARG A 252 -15.37 18.20 6.21
CA ARG A 252 -15.86 19.53 6.60
C ARG A 252 -14.71 20.53 6.77
N SER A 253 -14.89 21.70 6.16
CA SER A 253 -13.90 22.78 6.15
C SER A 253 -13.82 23.42 7.53
N PRO A 254 -12.63 23.72 8.05
CA PRO A 254 -12.49 24.40 9.33
C PRO A 254 -12.66 25.92 9.14
N VAL A 255 -13.55 26.54 9.89
CA VAL A 255 -13.83 27.98 9.87
C VAL A 255 -13.44 28.60 11.22
N PRO A 256 -12.63 29.68 11.26
CA PRO A 256 -12.28 30.34 12.52
C PRO A 256 -13.49 30.87 13.27
N VAL A 257 -13.48 30.77 14.60
CA VAL A 257 -14.46 31.42 15.48
C VAL A 257 -13.82 32.72 16.00
N GLU A 258 -14.28 33.86 15.50
CA GLU A 258 -13.73 35.17 15.89
C GLU A 258 -13.88 35.42 17.41
N GLY A 259 -12.87 36.03 18.03
CA GLY A 259 -12.86 36.32 19.47
C GLY A 259 -12.56 35.11 20.36
N SER A 260 -12.22 33.95 19.77
CA SER A 260 -11.86 32.73 20.49
C SER A 260 -10.34 32.51 20.61
N GLU A 261 -9.55 33.55 20.36
CA GLU A 261 -8.09 33.48 20.41
C GLU A 261 -7.60 33.24 21.84
N PHE A 262 -6.61 32.37 21.97
CA PHE A 262 -5.96 32.07 23.24
C PHE A 262 -4.47 31.77 23.01
N THR A 263 -3.67 31.93 24.06
CA THR A 263 -2.23 31.69 24.00
C THR A 263 -1.85 30.64 25.02
N GLU A 264 -1.05 29.65 24.60
CA GLU A 264 -0.49 28.65 25.50
C GLU A 264 1.03 28.64 25.43
N SER A 265 1.69 28.50 26.58
CA SER A 265 3.13 28.28 26.65
C SER A 265 3.48 26.83 26.29
N CYS A 266 4.63 26.65 25.65
CA CYS A 266 5.23 25.37 25.30
C CYS A 266 6.76 25.51 25.20
N THR A 267 7.47 24.40 25.25
CA THR A 267 8.92 24.36 25.01
C THR A 267 9.24 24.15 23.54
N SER A 268 8.39 23.42 22.82
CA SER A 268 8.58 23.19 21.38
C SER A 268 7.27 23.00 20.62
N ILE A 269 7.36 23.16 19.30
CA ILE A 269 6.26 22.96 18.35
C ILE A 269 6.75 22.06 17.22
N ILE A 270 5.96 21.04 16.86
CA ILE A 270 6.21 20.16 15.73
C ILE A 270 5.13 20.37 14.68
N ALA A 271 5.51 20.86 13.51
CA ALA A 271 4.64 21.02 12.35
C ALA A 271 4.53 19.70 11.56
N ALA A 272 3.35 19.08 11.59
CA ALA A 272 3.02 17.82 10.92
C ALA A 272 1.82 17.97 9.98
N ILE A 273 1.84 19.03 9.16
CA ILE A 273 0.73 19.48 8.31
C ILE A 273 0.85 19.09 6.84
N GLY A 274 1.75 18.17 6.52
CA GLY A 274 1.90 17.60 5.18
C GLY A 274 3.31 17.68 4.64
N GLN A 275 3.55 16.88 3.61
CA GLN A 275 4.83 16.74 2.93
C GLN A 275 4.75 17.28 1.50
N ARG A 276 5.88 17.72 0.95
CA ARG A 276 6.01 18.20 -0.42
C ARG A 276 7.24 17.59 -1.11
N VAL A 277 7.20 17.57 -2.43
CA VAL A 277 8.34 17.12 -3.25
C VAL A 277 9.39 18.22 -3.29
N LEU A 278 10.66 17.84 -3.18
CA LEU A 278 11.80 18.73 -3.38
C LEU A 278 12.19 18.73 -4.87
N ALA A 279 11.28 19.24 -5.71
CA ALA A 279 11.40 19.14 -7.17
C ALA A 279 12.59 19.94 -7.75
N ASP A 280 13.06 20.98 -7.06
CA ASP A 280 14.19 21.80 -7.49
C ASP A 280 15.47 20.98 -7.69
N CYS A 281 15.59 19.84 -7.00
CA CYS A 281 16.70 18.88 -7.17
C CYS A 281 16.80 18.28 -8.58
N PHE A 282 15.74 18.37 -9.39
CA PHE A 282 15.61 17.75 -10.70
C PHE A 282 15.34 18.76 -11.82
N ALA A 283 15.36 20.07 -11.51
CA ALA A 283 14.98 21.12 -12.45
C ALA A 283 15.86 21.14 -13.72
N ASP A 284 17.13 20.75 -13.59
CA ASP A 284 18.10 20.68 -14.69
C ASP A 284 17.81 19.57 -15.71
N LEU A 285 16.97 18.58 -15.37
CA LEU A 285 16.46 17.57 -16.31
C LEU A 285 15.39 18.14 -17.25
N GLY A 286 14.78 19.28 -16.93
CA GLY A 286 13.67 19.85 -17.71
C GLY A 286 12.40 19.01 -17.65
N VAL A 287 12.14 18.36 -16.51
CA VAL A 287 10.90 17.64 -16.23
C VAL A 287 9.80 18.60 -15.77
N GLU A 288 8.57 18.36 -16.19
CA GLU A 288 7.43 19.19 -15.79
C GLU A 288 6.87 18.81 -14.43
N LEU A 289 6.26 19.79 -13.76
CA LEU A 289 5.55 19.61 -12.49
C LEU A 289 4.05 19.75 -12.69
N THR A 290 3.28 18.97 -11.93
CA THR A 290 1.85 19.16 -11.82
C THR A 290 1.52 20.41 -11.01
N LYS A 291 0.26 20.86 -11.05
CA LYS A 291 -0.24 21.96 -10.20
C LYS A 291 -0.04 21.73 -8.69
N LYS A 292 0.16 20.47 -8.26
CA LYS A 292 0.42 20.09 -6.87
C LYS A 292 1.90 20.09 -6.50
N GLY A 293 2.80 20.41 -7.44
CA GLY A 293 4.24 20.39 -7.24
C GLY A 293 4.87 18.99 -7.25
N THR A 294 4.14 17.97 -7.71
CA THR A 294 4.68 16.61 -7.97
C THR A 294 5.19 16.52 -9.41
N LEU A 295 6.03 15.52 -9.71
CA LEU A 295 6.52 15.27 -11.07
C LEU A 295 5.38 14.82 -11.98
N ALA A 296 5.25 15.47 -13.15
CA ALA A 296 4.27 15.11 -14.16
C ALA A 296 4.75 13.88 -14.94
N VAL A 297 3.90 12.85 -14.98
CA VAL A 297 4.14 11.61 -15.73
C VAL A 297 2.88 11.15 -16.42
N ASP A 298 3.03 10.34 -17.46
CA ASP A 298 1.94 9.51 -17.94
C ASP A 298 1.53 8.48 -16.86
N PRO A 299 0.24 8.37 -16.50
CA PRO A 299 -0.21 7.56 -15.37
C PRO A 299 -0.11 6.05 -15.61
N LYS A 300 0.06 5.60 -16.86
CA LYS A 300 0.15 4.19 -17.22
C LYS A 300 1.61 3.73 -17.29
N THR A 301 2.46 4.56 -17.89
CA THR A 301 3.87 4.26 -18.18
C THR A 301 4.85 4.86 -17.17
N PHE A 302 4.40 5.81 -16.34
CA PHE A 302 5.26 6.55 -15.40
C PHE A 302 6.39 7.34 -16.06
N MET A 303 6.39 7.46 -17.39
CA MET A 303 7.35 8.27 -18.13
C MET A 303 6.99 9.75 -17.99
N THR A 304 8.00 10.58 -17.76
CA THR A 304 7.84 12.04 -17.72
C THR A 304 7.65 12.60 -19.13
N THR A 305 7.53 13.92 -19.27
CA THR A 305 7.56 14.60 -20.57
C THR A 305 8.90 14.44 -21.31
N ARG A 306 9.94 13.96 -20.62
CA ARG A 306 11.25 13.65 -21.17
C ARG A 306 11.40 12.14 -21.38
N PRO A 307 11.56 11.67 -22.64
CA PRO A 307 11.82 10.26 -22.92
C PRO A 307 13.05 9.74 -22.18
N GLY A 308 12.96 8.52 -21.63
CA GLY A 308 14.03 7.90 -20.85
C GLY A 308 14.09 8.34 -19.38
N ILE A 309 13.27 9.31 -18.97
CA ILE A 309 13.15 9.76 -17.58
C ILE A 309 11.76 9.40 -17.05
N PHE A 310 11.73 8.66 -15.95
CA PHE A 310 10.53 8.17 -15.29
C PHE A 310 10.43 8.72 -13.87
N ALA A 311 9.24 8.76 -13.27
CA ALA A 311 9.07 9.09 -11.86
C ALA A 311 8.04 8.20 -11.17
N ALA A 312 8.31 7.78 -9.94
CA ALA A 312 7.44 6.87 -9.19
C ALA A 312 7.43 7.13 -7.67
N GLY A 313 6.36 6.68 -7.02
CA GLY A 313 6.13 6.89 -5.59
C GLY A 313 5.70 8.31 -5.26
N ASP A 314 5.94 8.75 -4.02
CA ASP A 314 5.35 9.99 -3.51
C ASP A 314 5.81 11.27 -4.24
N CYS A 315 6.95 11.22 -4.94
CA CYS A 315 7.37 12.33 -5.81
C CYS A 315 6.47 12.52 -7.04
N GLN A 316 5.69 11.49 -7.38
CA GLN A 316 4.74 11.45 -8.48
C GLN A 316 3.29 11.58 -7.98
N SER A 317 2.89 10.77 -6.98
CA SER A 317 1.52 10.73 -6.47
C SER A 317 1.19 11.81 -5.43
N GLY A 318 2.22 12.39 -4.79
CA GLY A 318 2.10 12.99 -3.46
C GLY A 318 2.18 11.93 -2.36
N ALA A 319 2.29 12.37 -1.10
CA ALA A 319 2.43 11.48 0.05
C ALA A 319 1.29 10.44 0.12
N ASP A 320 1.64 9.17 0.16
CA ASP A 320 0.71 8.02 0.15
C ASP A 320 1.31 6.84 0.95
N ILE A 321 0.64 5.69 0.96
CA ILE A 321 1.07 4.50 1.68
C ILE A 321 2.22 3.76 0.95
N ALA A 322 3.14 3.18 1.73
CA ALA A 322 4.34 2.53 1.22
C ALA A 322 4.09 1.43 0.17
N VAL A 323 2.98 0.68 0.29
CA VAL A 323 2.61 -0.36 -0.68
C VAL A 323 2.29 0.21 -2.07
N ARG A 324 1.74 1.43 -2.14
CA ARG A 324 1.48 2.11 -3.42
C ARG A 324 2.77 2.64 -4.03
N ALA A 325 3.68 3.14 -3.21
CA ALA A 325 5.02 3.53 -3.67
C ALA A 325 5.78 2.33 -4.26
N ALA A 326 5.80 1.19 -3.57
CA ALA A 326 6.40 -0.05 -4.09
C ALA A 326 5.73 -0.53 -5.40
N ALA A 327 4.40 -0.45 -5.48
CA ALA A 327 3.66 -0.78 -6.70
C ALA A 327 4.00 0.17 -7.86
N ALA A 328 4.13 1.48 -7.60
CA ALA A 328 4.56 2.45 -8.60
C ALA A 328 5.98 2.15 -9.11
N GLY A 329 6.90 1.79 -8.20
CA GLY A 329 8.25 1.33 -8.56
C GLY A 329 8.24 0.13 -9.50
N ARG A 330 7.45 -0.90 -9.20
CA ARG A 330 7.26 -2.07 -10.10
C ARG A 330 6.76 -1.66 -11.48
N LYS A 331 5.72 -0.83 -11.55
CA LYS A 331 5.11 -0.40 -12.82
C LYS A 331 6.06 0.47 -13.65
N ALA A 332 6.82 1.34 -13.00
CA ALA A 332 7.85 2.14 -13.66
C ALA A 332 8.97 1.24 -14.19
N ALA A 333 9.44 0.25 -13.43
CA ALA A 333 10.42 -0.73 -13.89
C ALA A 333 9.96 -1.51 -15.13
N TYR A 334 8.68 -1.88 -15.20
CA TYR A 334 8.11 -2.53 -16.39
C TYR A 334 8.22 -1.61 -17.63
N SER A 335 7.90 -0.33 -17.46
CA SER A 335 7.93 0.67 -18.55
C SER A 335 9.35 1.03 -18.96
N ILE A 336 10.28 1.11 -18.01
CA ILE A 336 11.72 1.27 -18.27
C ILE A 336 12.24 0.07 -19.06
N ASN A 337 11.79 -1.15 -18.74
CA ASN A 337 12.21 -2.34 -19.47
C ASN A 337 11.77 -2.29 -20.94
N GLN A 338 10.50 -1.90 -21.21
CA GLN A 338 10.00 -1.68 -22.59
C GLN A 338 10.84 -0.62 -23.32
N TYR A 339 11.11 0.51 -22.66
CA TYR A 339 11.91 1.60 -23.22
C TYR A 339 13.32 1.14 -23.60
N LEU A 340 14.01 0.43 -22.71
CA LEU A 340 15.38 -0.05 -22.92
C LEU A 340 15.48 -1.17 -23.96
N ALA A 341 14.41 -1.93 -24.15
CA ALA A 341 14.29 -2.93 -25.20
C ALA A 341 13.98 -2.33 -26.58
N GLY A 342 13.69 -1.03 -26.66
CA GLY A 342 13.24 -0.37 -27.89
C GLY A 342 11.81 -0.73 -28.29
N GLU A 343 11.02 -1.24 -27.35
CA GLU A 343 9.61 -1.54 -27.52
C GLU A 343 8.73 -0.30 -27.33
N GLU A 344 7.48 -0.36 -27.77
CA GLU A 344 6.50 0.67 -27.43
C GLU A 344 6.23 0.67 -25.92
N VAL A 345 6.44 1.82 -25.28
CA VAL A 345 6.23 1.99 -23.84
C VAL A 345 4.73 2.09 -23.56
N THR A 346 4.13 0.96 -23.20
CA THR A 346 2.68 0.83 -22.97
C THR A 346 2.30 0.66 -21.50
N GLY A 347 3.29 0.45 -20.62
CA GLY A 347 3.10 0.25 -19.18
C GLY A 347 2.70 -1.18 -18.81
N GLU A 348 2.68 -1.47 -17.50
CA GLU A 348 2.28 -2.80 -16.99
C GLU A 348 0.84 -3.13 -17.44
N PRO A 349 0.60 -4.30 -18.07
CA PRO A 349 -0.72 -4.66 -18.54
C PRO A 349 -1.70 -4.82 -17.37
N VAL A 350 -2.89 -4.23 -17.51
CA VAL A 350 -3.98 -4.44 -16.56
C VAL A 350 -4.61 -5.79 -16.85
N LEU A 351 -4.40 -6.75 -15.95
CA LEU A 351 -5.00 -8.08 -16.07
C LEU A 351 -6.51 -7.99 -15.84
N PHE A 352 -7.29 -8.63 -16.71
CA PHE A 352 -8.70 -8.88 -16.46
C PHE A 352 -8.85 -9.61 -15.13
N ASN A 353 -9.85 -9.21 -14.35
CA ASN A 353 -10.21 -9.95 -13.15
C ASN A 353 -11.73 -10.00 -13.00
N SER A 354 -12.22 -11.12 -12.50
CA SER A 354 -13.63 -11.29 -12.14
C SER A 354 -13.74 -11.37 -10.63
N SER A 355 -14.70 -10.65 -10.06
CA SER A 355 -14.92 -10.56 -8.62
C SER A 355 -16.32 -11.01 -8.28
N MET A 356 -16.51 -11.53 -7.06
CA MET A 356 -17.82 -11.76 -6.46
C MET A 356 -18.54 -10.43 -6.08
N GLY A 357 -17.99 -9.28 -6.47
CA GLY A 357 -18.60 -7.98 -6.14
C GLY A 357 -18.49 -7.65 -4.65
N ALA A 358 -19.42 -6.83 -4.17
CA ALA A 358 -19.43 -6.44 -2.76
C ALA A 358 -19.88 -7.62 -1.89
N LEU A 359 -19.33 -7.73 -0.67
CA LEU A 359 -19.70 -8.79 0.28
C LEU A 359 -21.22 -8.80 0.56
N SER A 360 -21.86 -7.63 0.54
CA SER A 360 -23.32 -7.47 0.70
C SER A 360 -24.15 -8.09 -0.42
N GLU A 361 -23.55 -8.39 -1.58
CA GLU A 361 -24.21 -9.03 -2.72
C GLU A 361 -24.03 -10.56 -2.72
N VAL A 362 -23.23 -11.09 -1.78
CA VAL A 362 -22.92 -12.52 -1.68
C VAL A 362 -23.95 -13.18 -0.75
N PRO A 363 -24.67 -14.24 -1.19
CA PRO A 363 -25.69 -14.90 -0.38
C PRO A 363 -25.12 -15.47 0.93
N GLU A 364 -25.90 -15.33 2.01
CA GLU A 364 -25.52 -15.84 3.34
C GLU A 364 -25.28 -17.34 3.37
N SER A 365 -25.95 -18.10 2.49
CA SER A 365 -25.77 -19.55 2.35
C SER A 365 -24.33 -19.95 2.00
N LEU A 366 -23.54 -19.08 1.35
CA LEU A 366 -22.12 -19.34 1.07
C LEU A 366 -21.24 -19.29 2.34
N PHE A 367 -21.77 -18.78 3.45
CA PHE A 367 -21.11 -18.71 4.74
C PHE A 367 -21.69 -19.69 5.75
N GLU A 368 -22.61 -20.57 5.34
CA GLU A 368 -23.19 -21.58 6.22
C GLU A 368 -22.09 -22.49 6.80
N GLY A 369 -22.19 -22.79 8.11
CA GLY A 369 -21.18 -23.55 8.84
C GLY A 369 -19.88 -22.78 9.13
N LYS A 370 -19.80 -21.48 8.81
CA LYS A 370 -18.67 -20.61 9.22
C LYS A 370 -18.95 -19.95 10.57
N GLU A 371 -18.02 -20.11 11.49
CA GLU A 371 -18.12 -19.49 12.82
C GLU A 371 -17.84 -17.99 12.73
N LYS A 372 -18.77 -17.19 13.26
CA LYS A 372 -18.58 -15.75 13.45
C LYS A 372 -17.67 -15.50 14.64
N ALA A 373 -16.49 -14.93 14.39
CA ALA A 373 -15.51 -14.64 15.44
C ALA A 373 -14.93 -13.23 15.29
N SER A 374 -14.50 -12.65 16.42
CA SER A 374 -13.71 -11.43 16.45
C SER A 374 -12.27 -11.68 16.00
N ARG A 375 -11.58 -10.61 15.60
CA ARG A 375 -10.19 -10.64 15.18
C ARG A 375 -9.29 -10.97 16.36
N ILE A 376 -8.31 -11.84 16.16
CA ILE A 376 -7.29 -12.07 17.19
C ILE A 376 -6.42 -10.82 17.32
N THR A 377 -6.39 -10.25 18.53
CA THR A 377 -5.59 -9.07 18.87
C THR A 377 -4.09 -9.38 18.81
N MET A 378 -3.32 -8.46 18.22
CA MET A 378 -1.86 -8.51 18.21
C MET A 378 -1.31 -8.39 19.64
N PRO A 379 -0.49 -9.34 20.10
CA PRO A 379 0.23 -9.18 21.36
C PRO A 379 1.16 -7.98 21.31
N VAL A 380 1.21 -7.25 22.42
CA VAL A 380 1.94 -6.00 22.54
C VAL A 380 2.67 -5.94 23.88
N ILE A 381 3.79 -5.22 23.95
CA ILE A 381 4.54 -5.03 25.20
C ILE A 381 3.75 -4.19 26.23
N GLU A 382 4.16 -4.23 27.50
CA GLU A 382 3.54 -3.45 28.58
C GLU A 382 3.61 -1.92 28.37
N MET A 383 2.58 -1.20 28.84
CA MET A 383 2.43 0.24 28.59
C MET A 383 3.61 1.09 29.08
N ASP A 384 4.17 0.77 30.24
CA ASP A 384 5.34 1.51 30.78
C ASP A 384 6.55 1.40 29.85
N LYS A 385 6.76 0.24 29.22
CA LYS A 385 7.82 0.05 28.23
C LYS A 385 7.54 0.78 26.92
N ARG A 386 6.27 0.93 26.53
CA ARG A 386 5.89 1.73 25.35
C ARG A 386 6.24 3.20 25.57
N LYS A 387 5.96 3.74 26.76
CA LYS A 387 6.20 5.16 27.09
C LYS A 387 7.68 5.49 27.33
N SER A 388 8.44 4.54 27.88
CA SER A 388 9.82 4.78 28.33
C SER A 388 10.90 4.23 27.39
N SER A 389 10.52 3.54 26.31
CA SER A 389 11.47 2.96 25.39
C SER A 389 10.94 2.98 23.96
N PHE A 390 11.82 2.68 23.03
CA PHE A 390 11.47 2.50 21.63
C PHE A 390 11.61 1.02 21.21
N GLN A 391 11.39 0.09 22.14
CA GLN A 391 11.25 -1.32 21.79
C GLN A 391 10.07 -1.52 20.84
N GLU A 392 10.18 -2.48 19.93
CA GLU A 392 9.08 -2.86 19.05
C GLU A 392 7.83 -3.20 19.88
N ILE A 393 6.71 -2.54 19.56
CA ILE A 393 5.50 -2.64 20.39
C ILE A 393 4.80 -3.97 20.17
N GLU A 394 4.56 -4.30 18.90
CA GLU A 394 3.87 -5.53 18.49
C GLU A 394 4.85 -6.70 18.47
N THR A 395 4.56 -7.77 19.21
CA THR A 395 5.50 -8.90 19.40
C THR A 395 5.25 -10.08 18.45
N GLY A 396 4.26 -9.96 17.56
CA GLY A 396 3.92 -10.97 16.57
C GLY A 396 3.00 -12.07 17.11
N PHE A 397 2.44 -12.87 16.19
CA PHE A 397 1.62 -14.02 16.55
C PHE A 397 2.47 -15.23 16.94
N THR A 398 1.97 -15.99 17.91
CA THR A 398 2.42 -17.37 18.13
C THR A 398 1.87 -18.27 17.03
N SER A 399 2.50 -19.43 16.80
CA SER A 399 2.02 -20.41 15.83
C SER A 399 0.58 -20.87 16.10
N GLU A 400 0.19 -20.95 17.37
CA GLU A 400 -1.18 -21.28 17.78
C GLU A 400 -2.17 -20.18 17.35
N LYS A 401 -1.89 -18.91 17.69
CA LYS A 401 -2.74 -17.77 17.29
C LYS A 401 -2.83 -17.63 15.78
N ALA A 402 -1.71 -17.78 15.07
CA ALA A 402 -1.68 -17.73 13.61
C ALA A 402 -2.52 -18.85 12.98
N ARG A 403 -2.45 -20.09 13.50
CA ARG A 403 -3.30 -21.20 13.05
C ARG A 403 -4.77 -20.92 13.31
N LYS A 404 -5.12 -20.46 14.52
CA LYS A 404 -6.51 -20.12 14.87
C LYS A 404 -7.06 -19.02 13.96
N GLU A 405 -6.26 -17.98 13.67
CA GLU A 405 -6.63 -16.92 12.75
C GLU A 405 -6.79 -17.43 11.31
N ALA A 406 -5.90 -18.31 10.84
CA ALA A 406 -5.97 -18.90 9.51
C ALA A 406 -7.22 -19.79 9.31
N MET A 407 -7.70 -20.47 10.36
CA MET A 407 -8.91 -21.28 10.30
C MET A 407 -10.20 -20.46 10.07
N ARG A 408 -10.14 -19.13 10.26
CA ARG A 408 -11.24 -18.20 9.94
C ARG A 408 -11.33 -17.89 8.45
N CYS A 409 -10.38 -18.36 7.63
CA CYS A 409 -10.38 -18.12 6.19
C CYS A 409 -11.61 -18.75 5.51
N LEU A 410 -12.37 -17.93 4.80
CA LEU A 410 -13.55 -18.35 4.05
C LEU A 410 -13.21 -19.15 2.78
N LYS A 411 -11.92 -19.18 2.37
CA LYS A 411 -11.45 -19.80 1.12
C LYS A 411 -12.20 -19.29 -0.12
N CYS A 412 -12.52 -17.99 -0.14
CA CYS A 412 -13.30 -17.35 -1.20
C CYS A 412 -12.52 -17.11 -2.53
N GLY A 413 -11.30 -17.64 -2.65
CA GLY A 413 -10.47 -17.51 -3.84
C GLY A 413 -10.93 -18.45 -4.97
N CYS A 414 -10.70 -18.04 -6.22
CA CYS A 414 -10.98 -18.89 -7.37
C CYS A 414 -9.88 -19.95 -7.55
N GLU A 415 -10.23 -21.23 -7.55
CA GLU A 415 -9.26 -22.32 -7.73
C GLU A 415 -8.59 -22.34 -9.12
N LYS A 416 -9.21 -21.67 -10.11
CA LYS A 416 -8.67 -21.48 -11.46
C LYS A 416 -7.88 -20.19 -11.65
N GLU A 417 -7.56 -19.45 -10.58
CA GLU A 417 -6.89 -18.13 -10.68
C GLU A 417 -5.65 -18.13 -11.60
N LYS A 418 -4.87 -19.22 -11.57
CA LYS A 418 -3.58 -19.35 -12.28
C LYS A 418 -3.70 -19.77 -13.75
N ASP A 419 -4.76 -20.47 -14.14
CA ASP A 419 -4.96 -21.07 -15.47
C ASP A 419 -6.33 -20.74 -16.08
N CYS A 420 -7.01 -19.71 -15.58
CA CYS A 420 -8.31 -19.27 -16.09
C CYS A 420 -8.18 -18.69 -17.50
N LYS A 421 -8.66 -19.43 -18.50
CA LYS A 421 -8.62 -18.99 -19.92
C LYS A 421 -9.46 -17.74 -20.17
N LEU A 422 -10.53 -17.52 -19.40
CA LEU A 422 -11.28 -16.26 -19.48
C LEU A 422 -10.37 -15.08 -19.13
N ARG A 423 -9.62 -15.18 -18.02
CA ARG A 423 -8.72 -14.12 -17.57
C ARG A 423 -7.60 -13.88 -18.58
N GLU A 424 -6.99 -14.94 -19.09
CA GLU A 424 -5.96 -14.88 -20.12
C GLU A 424 -6.48 -14.17 -21.39
N TYR A 425 -7.56 -14.68 -21.99
CA TYR A 425 -8.07 -14.16 -23.26
C TYR A 425 -8.73 -12.79 -23.12
N ALA A 426 -9.46 -12.53 -22.04
CA ALA A 426 -10.03 -11.21 -21.79
C ALA A 426 -8.95 -10.14 -21.63
N THR A 427 -7.83 -10.47 -20.97
CA THR A 427 -6.67 -9.58 -20.91
C THR A 427 -6.07 -9.38 -22.30
N ARG A 428 -5.79 -10.47 -23.02
CA ARG A 428 -5.12 -10.45 -24.32
C ARG A 428 -5.89 -9.65 -25.38
N TYR A 429 -7.21 -9.78 -25.40
CA TYR A 429 -8.07 -9.16 -26.40
C TYR A 429 -8.73 -7.86 -25.91
N GLY A 430 -8.36 -7.36 -24.73
CA GLY A 430 -8.89 -6.10 -24.19
C GLY A 430 -10.41 -6.13 -23.98
N ALA A 431 -10.95 -7.25 -23.50
CA ALA A 431 -12.38 -7.41 -23.34
C ALA A 431 -12.95 -6.42 -22.30
N ASP A 432 -13.95 -5.65 -22.72
CA ASP A 432 -14.68 -4.74 -21.83
C ASP A 432 -15.89 -5.46 -21.21
N ALA A 433 -15.80 -5.71 -19.90
CA ALA A 433 -16.87 -6.34 -19.12
C ALA A 433 -18.15 -5.50 -19.05
N HIS A 434 -18.09 -4.21 -19.38
CA HIS A 434 -19.20 -3.26 -19.31
C HIS A 434 -19.82 -2.96 -20.67
N LEU A 435 -19.25 -3.48 -21.76
CA LEU A 435 -19.77 -3.30 -23.12
C LEU A 435 -21.21 -3.82 -23.26
N PHE A 436 -21.51 -4.95 -22.62
CA PHE A 436 -22.85 -5.54 -22.56
C PHE A 436 -23.36 -5.55 -21.12
N LYS A 437 -24.41 -4.78 -20.86
CA LYS A 437 -25.07 -4.73 -19.55
C LYS A 437 -26.24 -5.70 -19.49
N GLY A 438 -26.36 -6.42 -18.38
CA GLY A 438 -27.41 -7.40 -18.19
C GLY A 438 -27.47 -7.89 -16.75
N GLU A 439 -28.39 -8.81 -16.50
CA GLU A 439 -28.55 -9.44 -15.19
C GLU A 439 -27.31 -10.27 -14.86
N ARG A 440 -26.68 -9.96 -13.72
CA ARG A 440 -25.57 -10.75 -13.20
C ARG A 440 -26.09 -12.12 -12.80
N ARG A 441 -25.38 -13.17 -13.18
CA ARG A 441 -25.70 -14.53 -12.71
C ARG A 441 -25.50 -14.58 -11.19
N GLY A 442 -26.55 -14.99 -10.47
CA GLY A 442 -26.48 -15.21 -9.03
C GLY A 442 -25.50 -16.31 -8.66
N TYR A 443 -25.17 -16.38 -7.37
CA TYR A 443 -24.35 -17.45 -6.82
C TYR A 443 -25.19 -18.71 -6.69
N ASP A 444 -24.78 -19.72 -7.42
CA ASP A 444 -25.45 -21.00 -7.45
C ASP A 444 -24.37 -22.08 -7.53
N ARG A 445 -24.20 -22.77 -6.41
CA ARG A 445 -23.17 -23.76 -6.16
C ARG A 445 -23.86 -25.06 -5.77
N ASP A 446 -23.65 -26.07 -6.59
CA ASP A 446 -24.11 -27.43 -6.35
C ASP A 446 -22.91 -28.30 -5.94
N ASP A 447 -22.92 -28.71 -4.67
CA ASP A 447 -21.99 -29.67 -4.08
C ASP A 447 -22.67 -31.00 -3.75
N SER A 448 -23.78 -31.37 -4.38
CA SER A 448 -24.47 -32.62 -4.03
C SER A 448 -23.75 -33.88 -4.58
N HIS A 449 -23.08 -33.80 -5.73
CA HIS A 449 -22.37 -34.95 -6.32
C HIS A 449 -21.04 -35.22 -5.63
N ASP A 450 -20.68 -36.48 -5.40
CA ASP A 450 -19.49 -36.88 -4.64
C ASP A 450 -18.17 -36.37 -5.24
N ASP A 451 -17.99 -36.51 -6.56
CA ASP A 451 -16.74 -36.13 -7.24
C ASP A 451 -16.73 -34.73 -7.88
N ILE A 452 -17.89 -34.15 -8.18
CA ILE A 452 -18.00 -32.95 -9.02
C ILE A 452 -18.76 -31.86 -8.28
N ARG A 453 -18.21 -30.64 -8.35
CA ARG A 453 -18.87 -29.40 -7.94
C ARG A 453 -19.21 -28.56 -9.17
N ILE A 454 -20.43 -28.05 -9.24
CA ILE A 454 -20.87 -27.09 -10.25
C ILE A 454 -21.08 -25.72 -9.60
N GLU A 455 -20.58 -24.67 -10.23
CA GLU A 455 -20.78 -23.28 -9.82
C GLU A 455 -21.14 -22.42 -11.03
N THR A 456 -22.44 -22.34 -11.33
CA THR A 456 -22.93 -21.82 -12.61
C THR A 456 -22.72 -20.32 -12.79
N GLY A 457 -22.54 -19.58 -11.69
CA GLY A 457 -22.15 -18.17 -11.69
C GLY A 457 -20.80 -17.90 -12.37
N LYS A 458 -19.91 -18.90 -12.44
CA LYS A 458 -18.61 -18.82 -13.15
C LYS A 458 -18.69 -19.21 -14.63
N CYS A 459 -19.83 -19.75 -15.08
CA CYS A 459 -19.96 -20.28 -16.43
C CYS A 459 -20.00 -19.13 -17.45
N ILE A 460 -19.21 -19.24 -18.52
CA ILE A 460 -19.21 -18.31 -19.66
C ILE A 460 -19.97 -18.85 -20.87
N SER A 461 -20.72 -19.94 -20.70
CA SER A 461 -21.56 -20.55 -21.74
C SER A 461 -20.81 -20.96 -23.02
N CYS A 462 -19.54 -21.38 -22.92
CA CYS A 462 -18.73 -21.79 -24.09
C CYS A 462 -19.08 -23.19 -24.66
N GLY A 463 -19.84 -23.99 -23.91
CA GLY A 463 -20.31 -25.32 -24.33
C GLY A 463 -19.26 -26.44 -24.29
N SER A 464 -18.03 -26.18 -23.86
CA SER A 464 -16.99 -27.22 -23.80
C SER A 464 -17.37 -28.40 -22.91
N CYS A 465 -17.97 -28.15 -21.74
CA CYS A 465 -18.39 -29.23 -20.84
C CYS A 465 -19.55 -30.06 -21.40
N VAL A 466 -20.50 -29.40 -22.09
CA VAL A 466 -21.63 -30.06 -22.77
C VAL A 466 -21.10 -31.00 -23.85
N ARG A 467 -20.21 -30.51 -24.74
CA ARG A 467 -19.59 -31.34 -25.77
C ARG A 467 -18.76 -32.48 -25.19
N ALA A 468 -17.96 -32.22 -24.15
CA ALA A 468 -17.18 -33.29 -23.51
C ALA A 468 -18.07 -34.40 -22.91
N CYS A 469 -19.19 -34.03 -22.28
CA CYS A 469 -20.14 -35.00 -21.74
C CYS A 469 -20.83 -35.82 -22.85
N ALA A 470 -21.18 -35.19 -23.96
CA ALA A 470 -21.84 -35.82 -25.11
C ALA A 470 -20.89 -36.66 -25.97
N GLU A 471 -19.79 -36.08 -26.42
CA GLU A 471 -18.93 -36.62 -27.48
C GLU A 471 -17.80 -37.50 -26.94
N ILE A 472 -17.25 -37.18 -25.76
CA ILE A 472 -16.14 -37.95 -25.16
C ILE A 472 -16.69 -39.09 -24.29
N LYS A 473 -17.72 -38.81 -23.50
CA LYS A 473 -18.30 -39.78 -22.56
C LYS A 473 -19.57 -40.45 -23.03
N GLY A 474 -20.32 -39.86 -23.95
CA GLY A 474 -21.56 -40.45 -24.45
C GLY A 474 -22.75 -40.34 -23.49
N LEU A 475 -22.64 -39.58 -22.39
CA LEU A 475 -23.67 -39.53 -21.34
C LEU A 475 -24.74 -38.47 -21.59
N ASN A 476 -24.41 -37.38 -22.31
CA ASN A 476 -25.35 -36.30 -22.66
C ASN A 476 -26.09 -35.68 -21.45
N ILE A 477 -25.41 -35.58 -20.31
CA ILE A 477 -26.00 -35.12 -19.05
C ILE A 477 -26.01 -33.59 -18.92
N LEU A 478 -25.08 -32.87 -19.54
CA LEU A 478 -25.01 -31.42 -19.38
C LEU A 478 -25.67 -30.72 -20.55
N SER A 479 -26.44 -29.66 -20.27
CA SER A 479 -27.07 -28.82 -21.29
C SER A 479 -27.11 -27.35 -20.85
N PHE A 480 -27.59 -26.47 -21.73
CA PHE A 480 -27.89 -25.08 -21.38
C PHE A 480 -29.40 -24.90 -21.24
N ASP A 481 -29.80 -24.30 -20.11
CA ASP A 481 -31.16 -23.82 -19.88
C ASP A 481 -31.20 -22.29 -19.89
N GLY A 482 -32.36 -21.70 -20.24
CA GLY A 482 -32.56 -20.26 -20.30
C GLY A 482 -31.94 -19.56 -21.51
N ARG A 483 -32.18 -18.25 -21.65
CA ARG A 483 -31.69 -17.42 -22.76
C ARG A 483 -30.98 -16.15 -22.27
N GLY A 484 -30.04 -15.65 -23.07
CA GLY A 484 -29.30 -14.42 -22.79
C GLY A 484 -28.51 -14.49 -21.48
N PHE A 485 -28.60 -13.44 -20.66
CA PHE A 485 -27.92 -13.37 -19.36
C PHE A 485 -28.42 -14.42 -18.35
N LYS A 486 -29.64 -14.93 -18.54
CA LYS A 486 -30.23 -16.00 -17.72
C LYS A 486 -29.78 -17.39 -18.13
N THR A 487 -29.03 -17.57 -19.22
CA THR A 487 -28.54 -18.89 -19.60
C THR A 487 -27.71 -19.51 -18.47
N ARG A 488 -27.94 -20.78 -18.16
CA ARG A 488 -27.19 -21.54 -17.16
C ARG A 488 -26.85 -22.92 -17.71
N MET A 489 -25.78 -23.50 -17.18
CA MET A 489 -25.36 -24.86 -17.52
C MET A 489 -25.72 -25.78 -16.36
N HIS A 490 -26.57 -26.77 -16.62
CA HIS A 490 -27.09 -27.72 -15.63
C HIS A 490 -27.36 -29.08 -16.27
N ALA A 491 -27.72 -30.06 -15.45
CA ALA A 491 -28.42 -31.22 -15.95
C ALA A 491 -29.82 -30.83 -16.50
N PRO A 492 -30.40 -31.65 -17.40
CA PRO A 492 -31.76 -31.47 -17.90
C PRO A 492 -32.76 -31.10 -16.79
N PHE A 493 -33.68 -30.20 -17.11
CA PHE A 493 -34.74 -29.74 -16.19
C PHE A 493 -34.26 -29.10 -14.89
N GLY A 494 -32.97 -28.71 -14.81
CA GLY A 494 -32.40 -28.08 -13.61
C GLY A 494 -32.13 -29.08 -12.47
N HIS A 495 -32.11 -30.38 -12.77
CA HIS A 495 -31.75 -31.41 -11.80
C HIS A 495 -30.30 -31.27 -11.32
N SER A 496 -30.01 -31.84 -10.15
CA SER A 496 -28.63 -32.05 -9.73
C SER A 496 -27.99 -33.18 -10.54
N LEU A 497 -26.67 -33.18 -10.64
CA LEU A 497 -25.93 -34.32 -11.19
C LEU A 497 -26.24 -35.65 -10.47
N VAL A 498 -26.60 -35.64 -9.18
CA VAL A 498 -26.93 -36.87 -8.43
C VAL A 498 -28.21 -37.54 -8.92
N ASP A 499 -29.10 -36.76 -9.54
CA ASP A 499 -30.35 -37.26 -10.11
C ASP A 499 -30.16 -37.81 -11.54
N THR A 500 -28.91 -37.91 -12.01
CA THR A 500 -28.56 -38.29 -13.38
C THR A 500 -27.67 -39.54 -13.41
N LYS A 501 -27.33 -40.01 -14.61
CA LYS A 501 -26.37 -41.11 -14.81
C LYS A 501 -24.90 -40.65 -14.77
N CYS A 502 -24.60 -39.56 -14.05
CA CYS A 502 -23.24 -39.05 -13.96
C CYS A 502 -22.38 -40.06 -13.20
N ASP A 503 -21.23 -40.42 -13.77
CA ASP A 503 -20.30 -41.41 -13.23
C ASP A 503 -19.06 -40.76 -12.58
N GLY A 504 -19.06 -39.43 -12.41
CA GLY A 504 -17.91 -38.70 -11.86
C GLY A 504 -16.66 -38.66 -12.74
N CYS A 505 -16.71 -39.08 -14.01
CA CYS A 505 -15.50 -39.27 -14.84
C CYS A 505 -14.63 -38.01 -15.09
N GLY A 506 -15.14 -36.80 -14.84
CA GLY A 506 -14.35 -35.57 -14.83
C GLY A 506 -13.96 -34.98 -16.20
N GLU A 507 -14.44 -35.49 -17.33
CA GLU A 507 -14.10 -34.88 -18.65
C GLU A 507 -14.60 -33.43 -18.76
N CYS A 508 -15.78 -33.15 -18.19
CA CYS A 508 -16.31 -31.79 -18.12
C CYS A 508 -15.45 -30.85 -17.25
N VAL A 509 -14.79 -31.38 -16.20
CA VAL A 509 -13.86 -30.64 -15.33
C VAL A 509 -12.60 -30.27 -16.11
N LYS A 510 -12.01 -31.23 -16.85
CA LYS A 510 -10.77 -31.02 -17.62
C LYS A 510 -10.89 -29.88 -18.64
N VAL A 511 -12.06 -29.73 -19.25
CA VAL A 511 -12.29 -28.72 -20.31
C VAL A 511 -12.84 -27.40 -19.79
N CYS A 512 -13.18 -27.27 -18.50
CA CYS A 512 -13.78 -26.07 -17.96
C CYS A 512 -12.76 -24.91 -17.87
N PRO A 513 -12.96 -23.79 -18.61
CA PRO A 513 -11.98 -22.70 -18.65
C PRO A 513 -12.00 -21.77 -17.44
N THR A 514 -13.09 -21.77 -16.66
CA THR A 514 -13.33 -20.78 -15.58
C THR A 514 -13.51 -21.41 -14.20
N GLY A 515 -13.53 -22.74 -14.13
CA GLY A 515 -13.80 -23.46 -12.88
C GLY A 515 -15.27 -23.43 -12.46
N ALA A 516 -16.18 -23.25 -13.42
CA ALA A 516 -17.61 -23.46 -13.23
C ALA A 516 -17.98 -24.94 -13.01
N ILE A 517 -17.10 -25.87 -13.41
CA ILE A 517 -17.17 -27.28 -13.05
C ILE A 517 -15.80 -27.66 -12.53
N MET A 518 -15.74 -28.19 -11.31
CA MET A 518 -14.50 -28.54 -10.62
C MET A 518 -14.62 -29.93 -10.02
N GLY A 519 -13.51 -30.66 -9.96
CA GLY A 519 -13.43 -31.87 -9.16
C GLY A 519 -13.38 -31.49 -7.67
N LYS A 520 -14.05 -32.28 -6.83
CA LYS A 520 -13.89 -32.20 -5.38
C LYS A 520 -12.58 -32.91 -4.99
N LYS A 521 -11.88 -32.32 -4.03
CA LYS A 521 -10.60 -32.83 -3.51
C LYS A 521 -10.81 -33.56 -2.20
#